data_AF-A0A1B6KDW5-F1
#
_entry.id   AF-A0A1B6KDW5-F1
#
_cell.length_a   1.000
_cell.length_b   1.000
_cell.length_c   1.000
_cell.angle_alpha   90.00
_cell.angle_beta   90.00
_cell.angle_gamma   90.00
#
_symmetry.space_group_name_H-M   'P 1'
#
loop_
_entity.id
_entity.type
_entity.pdbx_description
1 polymer ?
#
loop_
_entity_poly.entity_id
_entity_poly.type
_entity_poly.pdbx_seq_one_letter_code
_entity_poly.pdbx_strand_id
1 'polypeptide(L)'
;TGWKTGWAYGPAPLIRNLMVVHQNCVYTCSTPLQEAIAMGFELELTRLGQPECYFESLPQELEAKRDYMAKFLKDVGMEPTIPEGGYFMLADWSDLGKKIDLSSETDKYKDYKFTKWMSKNVKLQGIPPSAFYSEADKHLGENFVRYCFIKKDENLQKAAQILKNWKETISKL
;
A
#
# COMPACT_ATOMS: atom_id res chain seq x y z
N THR A 1 -4.63 -12.22 -1.91
CA THR A 1 -5.36 -11.83 -0.67
C THR A 1 -6.78 -12.36 -0.57
N GLY A 2 -7.37 -12.95 -1.62
CA GLY A 2 -8.77 -13.41 -1.62
C GLY A 2 -9.12 -14.58 -0.70
N TRP A 3 -8.13 -15.29 -0.14
CA TRP A 3 -8.35 -16.42 0.77
C TRP A 3 -8.78 -16.03 2.19
N LYS A 4 -8.65 -14.74 2.57
CA LYS A 4 -9.22 -14.13 3.78
C LYS A 4 -9.09 -14.95 5.08
N THR A 5 -7.98 -15.64 5.26
CA THR A 5 -7.68 -16.45 6.46
C THR A 5 -6.53 -15.80 7.23
N GLY A 6 -6.62 -15.79 8.55
CA GLY A 6 -5.60 -15.26 9.46
C GLY A 6 -5.70 -15.95 10.82
N TRP A 7 -4.80 -15.61 11.74
CA TRP A 7 -4.72 -16.21 13.07
C TRP A 7 -4.39 -15.16 14.14
N ALA A 8 -4.71 -15.47 15.39
CA ALA A 8 -4.27 -14.74 16.56
C ALA A 8 -3.39 -15.66 17.42
N TYR A 9 -2.31 -15.13 17.97
CA TYR A 9 -1.38 -15.88 18.81
C TYR A 9 -1.05 -15.05 20.06
N GLY A 10 -1.01 -15.71 21.22
CA GLY A 10 -0.72 -15.05 22.48
C GLY A 10 -0.97 -15.95 23.70
N PRO A 11 -0.76 -15.40 24.91
CA PRO A 11 -1.00 -16.13 26.16
C PRO A 11 -2.44 -16.63 26.29
N ALA A 12 -2.61 -17.83 26.84
CA ALA A 12 -3.91 -18.48 26.99
C ALA A 12 -4.99 -17.60 27.66
N PRO A 13 -4.69 -16.81 28.72
CA PRO A 13 -5.70 -15.93 29.33
C PRO A 13 -6.26 -14.87 28.37
N LEU A 14 -5.46 -14.37 27.43
CA LEU A 14 -5.88 -13.36 26.45
C LEU A 14 -6.65 -13.99 25.28
N ILE A 15 -6.20 -15.16 24.80
CA ILE A 15 -6.84 -15.88 23.69
C ILE A 15 -8.22 -16.41 24.08
N ARG A 16 -8.47 -16.73 25.35
CA ARG A 16 -9.76 -17.26 25.83
C ARG A 16 -10.96 -16.40 25.39
N ASN A 17 -10.88 -15.09 25.54
CA ASN A 17 -11.98 -14.21 25.19
C ASN A 17 -12.19 -14.13 23.67
N LEU A 18 -11.11 -14.20 22.88
CA LEU A 18 -11.20 -14.27 21.42
C LEU A 18 -11.90 -15.56 20.96
N MET A 19 -11.63 -16.70 21.60
CA MET A 19 -12.31 -17.96 21.29
C MET A 19 -13.81 -17.89 21.58
N VAL A 20 -14.21 -17.27 22.70
CA VAL A 20 -15.63 -17.05 23.04
C VAL A 20 -16.32 -16.18 22.00
N VAL A 21 -15.66 -15.13 21.48
CA VAL A 21 -16.22 -14.33 20.38
C VAL A 21 -16.32 -15.18 19.10
N HIS A 22 -15.24 -15.90 18.76
CA HIS A 22 -15.19 -16.70 17.53
C HIS A 22 -16.33 -17.73 17.45
N GLN A 23 -16.53 -18.51 18.52
CA GLN A 23 -17.58 -19.54 18.57
C GLN A 23 -19.00 -18.96 18.46
N ASN A 24 -19.22 -17.71 18.90
CA ASN A 24 -20.54 -17.06 18.93
C ASN A 24 -20.80 -16.15 17.71
N CYS A 25 -19.78 -15.83 16.91
CA CYS A 25 -19.93 -14.99 15.72
C CYS A 25 -19.88 -15.78 14.41
N VAL A 26 -18.83 -16.58 14.21
CA VAL A 26 -18.56 -17.26 12.94
C VAL A 26 -18.46 -18.78 13.09
N TYR A 27 -18.20 -19.25 14.31
CA TYR A 27 -18.08 -20.65 14.71
C TYR A 27 -16.89 -21.40 14.07
N THR A 28 -16.82 -21.43 12.73
CA THR A 28 -15.78 -22.11 11.95
C THR A 28 -15.25 -21.24 10.82
N CYS A 29 -14.04 -21.56 10.37
CA CYS A 29 -13.42 -21.03 9.16
C CYS A 29 -13.48 -22.05 8.01
N SER A 30 -13.17 -21.61 6.79
CA SER A 30 -13.14 -22.49 5.60
C SER A 30 -12.06 -23.56 5.73
N THR A 31 -12.46 -24.83 5.90
CA THR A 31 -11.54 -25.97 6.06
C THR A 31 -10.55 -26.10 4.89
N PRO A 32 -10.96 -26.04 3.60
CA PRO A 32 -10.01 -26.18 2.50
C PRO A 32 -8.95 -25.07 2.46
N LEU A 33 -9.30 -23.85 2.88
CA LEU A 33 -8.34 -22.73 2.91
C LEU A 33 -7.37 -22.84 4.08
N GLN A 34 -7.83 -23.34 5.23
CA GLN A 34 -6.96 -23.64 6.36
C GLN A 34 -5.92 -24.71 6.00
N GLU A 35 -6.35 -25.78 5.33
CA GLU A 35 -5.46 -26.85 4.86
C GLU A 35 -4.43 -26.34 3.86
N ALA A 36 -4.86 -25.57 2.85
CA ALA A 36 -3.96 -25.01 1.86
C ALA A 36 -2.89 -24.08 2.48
N ILE A 37 -3.25 -23.33 3.53
CA ILE A 37 -2.29 -22.49 4.25
C ILE A 37 -1.32 -23.33 5.08
N ALA A 38 -1.80 -24.37 5.76
CA ALA A 38 -0.95 -25.29 6.52
C ALA A 38 0.12 -25.93 5.62
N MET A 39 -0.30 -26.51 4.49
CA MET A 39 0.62 -27.08 3.50
C MET A 39 1.63 -26.05 2.97
N GLY A 40 1.20 -24.81 2.75
CA GLY A 40 2.09 -23.72 2.34
C GLY A 40 3.16 -23.42 3.38
N PHE A 41 2.78 -23.31 4.66
CA PHE A 41 3.74 -23.10 5.74
C PHE A 41 4.70 -24.27 5.90
N GLU A 42 4.20 -25.51 5.89
CA GLU A 42 5.05 -26.70 5.99
C GLU A 42 6.11 -26.71 4.90
N LEU A 43 5.71 -26.43 3.65
CA LEU A 43 6.63 -26.32 2.53
C LEU A 43 7.70 -25.24 2.75
N GLU A 44 7.29 -24.02 3.08
CA GLU A 44 8.21 -22.90 3.25
C GLU A 44 9.16 -23.08 4.44
N LEU A 45 8.70 -23.71 5.52
CA LEU A 45 9.55 -24.04 6.66
C LEU A 45 10.65 -25.03 6.30
N THR A 46 10.40 -25.98 5.37
CA THR A 46 11.46 -26.90 4.90
C THR A 46 12.57 -26.22 4.10
N ARG A 47 12.29 -25.01 3.58
CA ARG A 47 13.20 -24.24 2.72
C ARG A 47 13.74 -22.98 3.40
N LEU A 48 13.44 -22.77 4.67
CA LEU A 48 13.82 -21.55 5.39
C LEU A 48 15.34 -21.30 5.28
N GLY A 49 15.71 -20.07 4.89
CA GLY A 49 17.10 -19.70 4.62
C GLY A 49 17.64 -20.08 3.23
N GLN A 50 16.82 -20.67 2.36
CA GLN A 50 17.18 -20.97 0.96
C GLN A 50 16.61 -19.89 0.01
N PRO A 51 17.26 -19.64 -1.14
CA PRO A 51 16.78 -18.65 -2.13
C PRO A 51 15.36 -18.91 -2.63
N GLU A 52 14.94 -20.18 -2.70
CA GLU A 52 13.62 -20.59 -3.18
C GLU A 52 12.51 -20.42 -2.13
N CYS A 53 12.85 -20.08 -0.88
CA CYS A 53 11.86 -19.79 0.14
C CYS A 53 11.13 -18.48 -0.21
N TYR A 54 9.81 -18.54 -0.24
CA TYR A 54 8.96 -17.39 -0.52
C TYR A 54 9.10 -16.29 0.54
N PHE A 55 9.39 -16.66 1.79
CA PHE A 55 9.65 -15.70 2.86
C PHE A 55 10.94 -14.89 2.65
N GLU A 56 11.90 -15.44 1.89
CA GLU A 56 13.18 -14.78 1.57
C GLU A 56 13.14 -14.06 0.22
N SER A 57 12.56 -14.70 -0.80
CA SER A 57 12.50 -14.17 -2.17
C SER A 57 11.51 -13.01 -2.33
N LEU A 58 10.38 -13.02 -1.63
CA LEU A 58 9.38 -11.94 -1.74
C LEU A 58 9.93 -10.58 -1.27
N PRO A 59 10.57 -10.45 -0.08
CA PRO A 59 11.18 -9.19 0.33
C PRO A 59 12.21 -8.65 -0.68
N GLN A 60 13.05 -9.52 -1.25
CA GLN A 60 14.06 -9.14 -2.25
C GLN A 60 13.41 -8.61 -3.53
N GLU A 61 12.36 -9.28 -4.03
CA GLU A 61 11.58 -8.80 -5.17
C GLU A 61 10.95 -7.44 -4.87
N LEU A 62 10.35 -7.29 -3.69
CA LEU A 62 9.63 -6.08 -3.30
C LEU A 62 10.56 -4.89 -3.04
N GLU A 63 11.78 -5.12 -2.57
CA GLU A 63 12.78 -4.07 -2.36
C GLU A 63 13.14 -3.38 -3.68
N ALA A 64 13.42 -4.14 -4.74
CA ALA A 64 13.69 -3.57 -6.06
C ALA A 64 12.50 -2.73 -6.58
N LYS A 65 11.25 -3.19 -6.31
CA LYS A 65 10.03 -2.46 -6.70
C LYS A 65 9.80 -1.20 -5.87
N ARG A 66 10.10 -1.26 -4.57
CA ARG A 66 10.08 -0.11 -3.66
C ARG A 66 11.04 0.96 -4.18
N ASP A 67 12.28 0.59 -4.47
CA ASP A 67 13.32 1.54 -4.89
C ASP A 67 13.01 2.14 -6.27
N TYR A 68 12.51 1.33 -7.19
CA TYR A 68 12.04 1.80 -8.48
C TYR A 68 10.89 2.81 -8.34
N MET A 69 9.92 2.54 -7.47
CA MET A 69 8.81 3.46 -7.18
C MET A 69 9.29 4.75 -6.53
N ALA A 70 10.16 4.68 -5.53
CA ALA A 70 10.74 5.86 -4.89
C ALA A 70 11.42 6.77 -5.93
N LYS A 71 12.22 6.18 -6.82
CA LYS A 71 12.91 6.93 -7.87
C LYS A 71 11.94 7.71 -8.76
N PHE A 72 10.95 7.06 -9.37
CA PHE A 72 10.08 7.77 -10.30
C PHE A 72 9.14 8.77 -9.62
N LEU A 73 8.76 8.56 -8.35
CA LEU A 73 7.98 9.53 -7.58
C LEU A 73 8.82 10.78 -7.28
N LYS A 74 10.08 10.59 -6.89
CA LYS A 74 11.05 11.67 -6.71
C LYS A 74 11.29 12.45 -7.99
N ASP A 75 11.41 11.75 -9.12
CA ASP A 75 11.65 12.38 -10.42
C ASP A 75 10.53 13.35 -10.81
N VAL A 76 9.29 13.17 -10.34
CA VAL A 76 8.16 14.08 -10.61
C VAL A 76 7.91 15.13 -9.53
N GLY A 77 8.79 15.22 -8.53
CA GLY A 77 8.71 16.24 -7.48
C GLY A 77 7.82 15.88 -6.30
N MET A 78 7.56 14.58 -6.08
CA MET A 78 7.08 14.09 -4.79
C MET A 78 8.26 13.68 -3.90
N GLU A 79 8.08 13.65 -2.59
CA GLU A 79 9.10 13.17 -1.65
C GLU A 79 8.67 11.83 -1.02
N PRO A 80 9.15 10.69 -1.54
CA PRO A 80 8.79 9.38 -1.00
C PRO A 80 9.46 9.12 0.36
N THR A 81 8.68 8.67 1.33
CA THR A 81 9.19 8.06 2.57
C THR A 81 9.49 6.60 2.29
N ILE A 82 10.76 6.20 2.39
CA ILE A 82 11.20 4.82 2.11
C ILE A 82 10.71 3.90 3.22
N PRO A 83 9.81 2.93 2.94
CA PRO A 83 9.33 2.01 3.95
C PRO A 83 10.35 0.90 4.21
N GLU A 84 10.49 0.54 5.49
CA GLU A 84 11.30 -0.61 5.94
C GLU A 84 10.54 -1.95 5.75
N GLY A 85 9.23 -1.90 5.50
CA GLY A 85 8.42 -3.09 5.27
C GLY A 85 7.00 -2.79 4.79
N GLY A 86 6.25 -3.86 4.52
CA GLY A 86 4.89 -3.77 3.99
C GLY A 86 4.85 -3.57 2.47
N TYR A 87 3.71 -3.10 1.95
CA TYR A 87 3.43 -3.02 0.51
C TYR A 87 3.23 -1.60 -0.02
N PHE A 88 3.39 -0.61 0.86
CA PHE A 88 2.94 0.74 0.62
C PHE A 88 4.02 1.77 0.88
N MET A 89 4.00 2.83 0.09
CA MET A 89 4.88 3.99 0.21
C MET A 89 4.02 5.24 0.35
N LEU A 90 4.34 6.08 1.33
CA LEU A 90 3.83 7.44 1.38
C LEU A 90 4.75 8.37 0.61
N ALA A 91 4.18 9.28 -0.16
CA ALA A 91 4.92 10.34 -0.84
C ALA A 91 4.29 11.69 -0.50
N ASP A 92 5.10 12.61 0.00
CA ASP A 92 4.70 14.01 0.19
C ASP A 92 4.55 14.64 -1.19
N TRP A 93 3.41 15.28 -1.44
CA TRP A 93 3.12 15.94 -2.71
C TRP A 93 3.03 17.47 -2.57
N SER A 94 3.35 18.05 -1.42
CA SER A 94 3.16 19.48 -1.10
C SER A 94 3.73 20.41 -2.17
N ASP A 95 4.95 20.17 -2.64
CA ASP A 95 5.60 21.00 -3.66
C ASP A 95 4.98 20.84 -5.05
N LEU A 96 4.54 19.63 -5.37
CA LEU A 96 3.83 19.34 -6.59
C LEU A 96 2.41 19.95 -6.57
N GLY A 97 1.75 19.92 -5.42
CA GLY A 97 0.42 20.47 -5.19
C GLY A 97 0.35 21.98 -5.42
N LYS A 98 1.44 22.72 -5.18
CA LYS A 98 1.54 24.16 -5.50
C LYS A 98 1.41 24.46 -6.99
N LYS A 99 1.68 23.48 -7.86
CA LYS A 99 1.66 23.60 -9.33
C LYS A 99 0.35 23.11 -9.96
N ILE A 100 -0.60 22.66 -9.14
CA ILE A 100 -1.82 22.00 -9.60
C ILE A 100 -3.03 22.77 -9.08
N ASP A 101 -3.96 23.08 -9.97
CA ASP A 101 -5.24 23.64 -9.57
C ASP A 101 -6.20 22.55 -9.07
N LEU A 102 -6.38 22.51 -7.75
CA LEU A 102 -7.32 21.62 -7.06
C LEU A 102 -8.66 22.31 -6.74
N SER A 103 -8.90 23.53 -7.21
CA SER A 103 -10.12 24.31 -6.90
C SER A 103 -11.42 23.64 -7.36
N SER A 104 -11.34 22.85 -8.43
CA SER A 104 -12.47 22.07 -8.96
C SER A 104 -12.88 20.87 -8.10
N GLU A 105 -12.04 20.45 -7.14
CA GLU A 105 -12.35 19.34 -6.25
C GLU A 105 -12.95 19.83 -4.92
N THR A 106 -14.11 19.26 -4.58
CA THR A 106 -14.96 19.71 -3.46
C THR A 106 -14.79 18.90 -2.18
N ASP A 107 -13.97 17.85 -2.19
CA ASP A 107 -13.75 17.00 -1.02
C ASP A 107 -13.19 17.79 0.17
N LYS A 108 -13.51 17.39 1.41
CA LYS A 108 -13.14 18.15 2.60
C LYS A 108 -11.62 18.26 2.82
N TYR A 109 -10.90 17.17 2.63
CA TYR A 109 -9.47 17.07 2.94
C TYR A 109 -8.61 17.19 1.68
N LYS A 110 -7.41 17.77 1.82
CA LYS A 110 -6.53 18.08 0.69
C LYS A 110 -6.08 16.84 -0.09
N ASP A 111 -5.70 15.77 0.60
CA ASP A 111 -5.27 14.53 -0.04
C ASP A 111 -6.40 13.82 -0.80
N TYR A 112 -7.64 13.94 -0.35
CA TYR A 112 -8.81 13.47 -1.12
C TYR A 112 -8.96 14.26 -2.42
N LYS A 113 -8.88 15.60 -2.35
CA LYS A 113 -8.88 16.45 -3.56
C LYS A 113 -7.76 16.06 -4.51
N PHE A 114 -6.54 15.94 -3.98
CA PHE A 114 -5.35 15.60 -4.75
C PHE A 114 -5.48 14.22 -5.43
N THR A 115 -5.80 13.18 -4.68
CA THR A 115 -5.90 11.81 -5.22
C THR A 115 -7.02 11.67 -6.25
N LYS A 116 -8.16 12.34 -6.05
CA LYS A 116 -9.25 12.38 -7.02
C LYS A 116 -8.86 13.12 -8.30
N TRP A 117 -8.21 14.27 -8.16
CA TRP A 117 -7.69 15.02 -9.29
C TRP A 117 -6.65 14.21 -10.08
N MET A 118 -5.71 13.56 -9.39
CA MET A 118 -4.70 12.68 -10.00
C MET A 118 -5.35 11.55 -10.80
N SER A 119 -6.39 10.91 -10.26
CA SER A 119 -7.12 9.86 -10.97
C SER A 119 -7.83 10.36 -12.23
N LYS A 120 -8.46 11.54 -12.17
CA LYS A 120 -9.17 12.11 -13.31
C LYS A 120 -8.22 12.58 -14.40
N ASN A 121 -7.16 13.30 -14.03
CA ASN A 121 -6.33 14.07 -14.97
C ASN A 121 -5.04 13.33 -15.36
N VAL A 122 -4.42 12.63 -14.41
CA VAL A 122 -3.14 11.93 -14.61
C VAL A 122 -3.35 10.43 -14.83
N LYS A 123 -4.54 9.90 -14.50
CA LYS A 123 -4.87 8.46 -14.58
C LYS A 123 -4.00 7.58 -13.67
N LEU A 124 -3.54 8.15 -12.55
CA LEU A 124 -2.83 7.43 -11.51
C LEU A 124 -3.56 7.55 -10.17
N GLN A 125 -4.08 6.43 -9.67
CA GLN A 125 -4.80 6.39 -8.39
C GLN A 125 -3.83 6.16 -7.23
N GLY A 126 -3.84 7.08 -6.26
CA GLY A 126 -3.26 6.89 -4.93
C GLY A 126 -4.36 6.83 -3.86
N ILE A 127 -4.00 6.46 -2.63
CA ILE A 127 -4.95 6.45 -1.51
C ILE A 127 -4.68 7.65 -0.59
N PRO A 128 -5.70 8.44 -0.22
CA PRO A 128 -5.56 9.56 0.71
C PRO A 128 -5.23 9.04 2.12
N PRO A 129 -4.05 9.37 2.69
CA PRO A 129 -3.64 8.85 3.99
C PRO A 129 -4.47 9.38 5.15
N SER A 130 -5.13 10.54 5.02
CA SER A 130 -6.02 11.10 6.05
C SER A 130 -7.18 10.16 6.40
N ALA A 131 -7.51 9.18 5.54
CA ALA A 131 -8.44 8.09 5.86
C ALA A 131 -7.98 7.19 7.03
N PHE A 132 -6.67 7.13 7.30
CA PHE A 132 -6.06 6.36 8.37
C PHE A 132 -5.83 7.18 9.66
N TYR A 133 -6.27 8.43 9.68
CA TYR A 133 -6.16 9.33 10.83
C TYR A 133 -7.54 9.61 11.46
N SER A 134 -7.52 9.84 12.78
CA SER A 134 -8.65 10.37 13.54
C SER A 134 -9.08 11.73 12.96
N GLU A 135 -10.32 12.16 13.18
CA GLU A 135 -10.80 13.44 12.65
C GLU A 135 -9.94 14.63 13.06
N ALA A 136 -9.46 14.66 14.31
CA ALA A 136 -8.60 15.73 14.83
C ALA A 136 -7.21 15.75 14.15
N ASP A 137 -6.72 14.59 13.73
CA ASP A 137 -5.35 14.40 13.24
C ASP A 137 -5.25 14.27 11.71
N LYS A 138 -6.36 14.41 10.97
CA LYS A 138 -6.36 14.27 9.50
C LYS A 138 -5.35 15.18 8.80
N HIS A 139 -5.13 16.37 9.35
CA HIS A 139 -4.17 17.35 8.86
C HIS A 139 -2.74 16.79 8.75
N LEU A 140 -2.36 15.77 9.54
CA LEU A 140 -1.05 15.12 9.48
C LEU A 140 -0.86 14.27 8.21
N GLY A 141 -1.95 13.70 7.68
CA GLY A 141 -1.92 12.85 6.47
C GLY A 141 -2.20 13.61 5.17
N GLU A 142 -2.71 14.84 5.27
CA GLU A 142 -3.29 15.57 4.14
C GLU A 142 -2.30 16.01 3.06
N ASN A 143 -1.01 16.04 3.35
CA ASN A 143 0.05 16.37 2.38
C ASN A 143 0.68 15.14 1.72
N PHE A 144 0.18 13.95 2.05
CA PHE A 144 0.73 12.69 1.57
C PHE A 144 -0.23 11.98 0.63
N VAL A 145 0.31 11.05 -0.16
CA VAL A 145 -0.44 10.07 -0.94
C VAL A 145 0.18 8.69 -0.73
N ARG A 146 -0.64 7.66 -0.56
CA ARG A 146 -0.17 6.28 -0.40
C ARG A 146 -0.27 5.50 -1.72
N TYR A 147 0.86 5.01 -2.21
CA TYR A 147 0.94 4.09 -3.36
C TYR A 147 1.32 2.68 -2.93
N CYS A 148 1.07 1.70 -3.81
CA CYS A 148 1.31 0.28 -3.54
C CYS A 148 2.27 -0.29 -4.59
N PHE A 149 3.44 -0.77 -4.16
CA PHE A 149 4.51 -1.24 -5.05
C PHE A 149 4.51 -2.75 -5.33
N ILE A 150 3.71 -3.55 -4.60
CA ILE A 150 3.50 -4.98 -4.92
C ILE A 150 2.61 -5.13 -6.16
N LYS A 151 3.18 -4.79 -7.31
CA LYS A 151 2.57 -4.83 -8.63
C LYS A 151 3.49 -5.59 -9.58
N LYS A 152 2.93 -6.06 -10.69
CA LYS A 152 3.74 -6.51 -11.81
C LYS A 152 4.60 -5.36 -12.33
N ASP A 153 5.78 -5.68 -12.84
CA ASP A 153 6.77 -4.70 -13.29
C ASP A 153 6.22 -3.82 -14.42
N GLU A 154 5.46 -4.42 -15.35
CA GLU A 154 4.75 -3.71 -16.42
C GLU A 154 3.83 -2.59 -15.90
N ASN A 155 3.21 -2.78 -14.74
CA ASN A 155 2.32 -1.77 -14.15
C ASN A 155 3.13 -0.64 -13.51
N LEU A 156 4.26 -0.96 -12.88
CA LEU A 156 5.15 0.06 -12.31
C LEU A 156 5.80 0.90 -13.41
N GLN A 157 6.25 0.26 -14.49
CA GLN A 157 6.80 0.95 -15.67
C GLN A 157 5.76 1.86 -16.31
N LYS A 158 4.51 1.39 -16.47
CA LYS A 158 3.41 2.21 -16.97
C LYS A 158 3.11 3.40 -16.08
N ALA A 159 3.11 3.22 -14.75
CA ALA A 159 2.93 4.31 -13.80
C ALA A 159 4.07 5.35 -13.89
N ALA A 160 5.32 4.89 -13.99
CA ALA A 160 6.48 5.75 -14.19
C ALA A 160 6.36 6.56 -15.49
N GLN A 161 5.93 5.93 -16.59
CA GLN A 161 5.74 6.62 -17.87
C GLN A 161 4.61 7.66 -17.82
N ILE A 162 3.48 7.34 -17.17
CA ILE A 162 2.37 8.27 -16.96
C ILE A 162 2.86 9.53 -16.22
N LEU A 163 3.58 9.34 -15.12
CA LEU A 163 4.11 10.44 -14.31
C LEU A 163 5.16 11.25 -15.07
N LYS A 164 6.06 10.60 -15.81
CA LYS A 164 7.04 11.26 -16.67
C LYS A 164 6.38 12.18 -17.69
N ASN A 165 5.38 11.67 -18.43
CA ASN A 165 4.64 12.46 -19.42
C ASN A 165 3.95 13.66 -18.78
N TRP A 166 3.37 13.46 -17.59
CA TRP A 166 2.70 14.52 -16.86
C TRP A 166 3.66 15.62 -16.38
N LYS A 167 4.86 15.26 -15.91
CA LYS A 167 5.90 16.22 -15.54
C LYS A 167 6.28 17.14 -16.71
N GLU A 168 6.36 16.59 -17.92
CA GLU A 168 6.64 17.37 -19.14
C GLU A 168 5.52 18.36 -19.46
N THR A 169 4.26 18.06 -19.11
CA THR A 169 3.14 18.99 -19.23
C THR A 169 3.23 20.12 -18.21
N ILE A 170 3.51 19.81 -16.94
CA ILE A 170 3.63 20.83 -15.88
C ILE A 170 4.86 21.73 -16.10
N SER A 171 5.97 21.21 -16.61
CA SER A 171 7.19 22.00 -16.82
C SER A 171 7.08 23.02 -17.97
N LYS A 172 6.00 22.96 -18.77
CA LYS A 172 5.70 23.91 -19.85
C LYS A 172 4.73 25.03 -19.42
N LEU A 173 4.17 24.93 -18.22
CA LEU A 173 3.29 25.92 -17.59
C LEU A 173 4.13 26.80 -16.64
#